data_AF-A0A9D8R0C3-F1
#
_entry.id   AF-A0A9D8R0C3-F1
#
_cell.length_a   1.000
_cell.length_b   1.000
_cell.length_c   1.000
_cell.angle_alpha   90.00
_cell.angle_beta   90.00
_cell.angle_gamma   90.00
#
_symmetry.space_group_name_H-M   'P 1'
#
loop_
_entity.id
_entity.type
_entity.pdbx_description
1 polymer ?
#
loop_
_entity_poly.entity_id
_entity_poly.type
_entity_poly.pdbx_seq_one_letter_code
_entity_poly.pdbx_strand_id
1 'polypeptide(L)'
;KEQQTDRSKDMAEVFTPSWVCNAQNNLVDEAWFDRKEVFNVEDSTNHTWQANPDKITFPKDKTWKDYVRATRMEITCGEAPYLVSRYDATTGEPIPIEQRIGLLDRKLRVISENVDASGEWLEWAQTAYMHIYGYEWQGDNLLLAREALLWTFIEYYQAKFGKAPLLKSINYIAYIISWNLWQMDGLKGVVPDSCKGETTTTEYGLFGEEICVQTSKPCEGCQEDNIHRHNGIYCLIRDWPNDKKKIRFIDLIK
;
A
#
# COMPACT_ATOMS: atom_id res chain seq x y z
N LYS A 1 -19.72 -15.91 -0.24
CA LYS A 1 -19.77 -16.21 1.21
C LYS A 1 -19.09 -17.53 1.56
N GLU A 2 -19.46 -18.68 0.98
CA GLU A 2 -18.75 -19.96 1.23
C GLU A 2 -17.28 -19.90 0.81
N GLN A 3 -16.98 -19.50 -0.43
CA GLN A 3 -15.59 -19.32 -0.90
C GLN A 3 -14.75 -18.34 -0.06
N GLN A 4 -15.38 -17.30 0.50
CA GLN A 4 -14.69 -16.34 1.37
C GLN A 4 -14.35 -16.98 2.72
N THR A 5 -15.24 -17.83 3.24
CA THR A 5 -15.03 -18.57 4.48
C THR A 5 -13.90 -19.59 4.32
N ASP A 6 -13.84 -20.27 3.17
CA ASP A 6 -12.79 -21.24 2.87
C ASP A 6 -11.44 -20.53 2.72
N ARG A 7 -11.37 -19.41 1.97
CA ARG A 7 -10.16 -18.59 1.86
C ARG A 7 -9.67 -18.07 3.22
N SER A 8 -10.57 -17.60 4.08
CA SER A 8 -10.18 -17.17 5.43
C SER A 8 -9.59 -18.30 6.28
N LYS A 9 -10.08 -19.54 6.13
CA LYS A 9 -9.57 -20.69 6.89
C LYS A 9 -8.27 -21.26 6.33
N ASP A 10 -8.21 -21.41 5.01
CA ASP A 10 -7.13 -22.13 4.33
C ASP A 10 -5.96 -21.21 3.97
N MET A 11 -6.23 -19.93 3.70
CA MET A 11 -5.25 -18.94 3.26
C MET A 11 -5.01 -17.82 4.27
N ALA A 12 -5.68 -17.87 5.44
CA ALA A 12 -5.63 -16.83 6.47
C ALA A 12 -6.03 -15.42 5.99
N GLU A 13 -6.87 -15.34 4.95
CA GLU A 13 -7.35 -14.06 4.41
C GLU A 13 -8.39 -13.41 5.32
N VAL A 14 -8.17 -12.13 5.66
CA VAL A 14 -9.09 -11.35 6.49
C VAL A 14 -9.61 -10.17 5.68
N PHE A 15 -10.94 -10.14 5.52
CA PHE A 15 -11.63 -9.01 4.89
C PHE A 15 -12.04 -8.02 5.99
N THR A 16 -11.38 -6.87 6.03
CA THR A 16 -11.67 -5.84 7.03
C THR A 16 -12.87 -4.99 6.56
N PRO A 17 -13.96 -4.90 7.34
CA PRO A 17 -15.09 -4.02 7.02
C PRO A 17 -14.69 -2.55 6.90
N SER A 18 -15.29 -1.80 5.99
CA SER A 18 -14.90 -0.42 5.73
C SER A 18 -15.08 0.51 6.94
N TRP A 19 -16.05 0.23 7.83
CA TRP A 19 -16.23 1.02 9.05
C TRP A 19 -15.06 0.84 10.04
N VAL A 20 -14.42 -0.33 10.07
CA VAL A 20 -13.22 -0.58 10.89
C VAL A 20 -12.03 0.16 10.28
N CYS A 21 -11.85 0.04 8.96
CA CYS A 21 -10.82 0.80 8.24
C CYS A 21 -10.98 2.31 8.46
N ASN A 22 -12.21 2.80 8.41
CA ASN A 22 -12.53 4.19 8.66
C ASN A 22 -12.12 4.65 10.06
N ALA A 23 -12.52 3.89 11.09
CA ALA A 23 -12.19 4.20 12.48
C ALA A 23 -10.67 4.29 12.71
N GLN A 24 -9.91 3.34 12.16
CA GLN A 24 -8.44 3.36 12.30
C GLN A 24 -7.79 4.48 11.49
N ASN A 25 -8.26 4.74 10.26
CA ASN A 25 -7.76 5.86 9.46
C ASN A 25 -8.07 7.20 10.15
N ASN A 26 -9.20 7.32 10.85
CA ASN A 26 -9.51 8.50 11.65
C ASN A 26 -8.52 8.72 12.79
N LEU A 27 -8.03 7.68 13.47
CA LEU A 27 -6.96 7.83 14.48
C LEU A 27 -5.66 8.38 13.89
N VAL A 28 -5.30 7.95 12.68
CA VAL A 28 -4.11 8.45 11.97
C VAL A 28 -4.24 9.93 11.62
N ASP A 29 -5.43 10.35 11.21
CA ASP A 29 -5.71 11.75 10.87
C ASP A 29 -5.89 12.62 12.10
N GLU A 30 -6.52 12.12 13.16
CA GLU A 30 -6.59 12.78 14.46
C GLU A 30 -5.20 13.16 14.96
N ALA A 31 -4.26 12.22 14.93
CA ALA A 31 -2.87 12.48 15.31
C ALA A 31 -2.18 13.49 14.39
N TRP A 32 -2.55 13.56 13.11
CA TRP A 32 -1.93 14.50 12.16
C TRP A 32 -2.53 15.92 12.26
N PHE A 33 -3.84 16.03 12.39
CA PHE A 33 -4.60 17.28 12.41
C PHE A 33 -4.79 17.87 13.82
N ASP A 34 -4.49 17.10 14.87
CA ASP A 34 -4.73 17.46 16.27
C ASP A 34 -6.21 17.77 16.58
N ARG A 35 -7.13 17.11 15.86
CA ARG A 35 -8.57 17.19 16.09
C ARG A 35 -9.31 16.00 15.45
N LYS A 36 -10.48 15.70 16.01
CA LYS A 36 -11.39 14.67 15.49
C LYS A 36 -12.19 15.13 14.27
N GLU A 37 -12.83 14.14 13.65
CA GLU A 37 -13.90 14.35 12.66
C GLU A 37 -13.47 15.20 11.45
N VAL A 38 -12.24 14.98 10.99
CA VAL A 38 -11.68 15.75 9.86
C VAL A 38 -12.40 15.41 8.57
N PHE A 39 -12.43 14.12 8.22
CA PHE A 39 -12.99 13.65 6.94
C PHE A 39 -14.42 13.16 7.05
N ASN A 40 -14.82 12.63 8.20
CA ASN A 40 -16.16 12.10 8.47
C ASN A 40 -16.41 11.99 9.98
N VAL A 41 -17.67 11.76 10.34
CA VAL A 41 -18.11 11.41 11.69
C VAL A 41 -18.57 9.95 11.69
N GLU A 42 -18.07 9.15 12.63
CA GLU A 42 -18.42 7.74 12.79
C GLU A 42 -19.75 7.56 13.53
N ASP A 43 -20.58 6.62 13.07
CA ASP A 43 -21.69 6.04 13.84
C ASP A 43 -21.30 4.63 14.28
N SER A 44 -20.74 4.54 15.49
CA SER A 44 -20.30 3.26 16.07
C SER A 44 -21.44 2.30 16.36
N THR A 45 -22.68 2.76 16.43
CA THR A 45 -23.84 1.91 16.74
C THR A 45 -24.31 1.16 15.50
N ASN A 46 -24.34 1.85 14.36
CA ASN A 46 -24.82 1.29 13.09
C ASN A 46 -23.69 0.81 12.18
N HIS A 47 -22.42 0.96 12.59
CA HIS A 47 -21.24 0.65 11.77
C HIS A 47 -21.23 1.42 10.44
N THR A 48 -21.57 2.71 10.49
CA THR A 48 -21.59 3.61 9.34
C THR A 48 -20.82 4.89 9.65
N TRP A 49 -20.71 5.80 8.67
CA TRP A 49 -20.13 7.11 8.86
C TRP A 49 -20.83 8.13 7.96
N GLN A 50 -20.70 9.40 8.29
CA GLN A 50 -21.14 10.51 7.47
C GLN A 50 -19.93 11.35 7.05
N ALA A 51 -19.66 11.40 5.74
CA ALA A 51 -18.61 12.26 5.20
C ALA A 51 -18.83 13.74 5.56
N ASN A 52 -17.76 14.41 5.96
CA ASN A 52 -17.74 15.85 6.15
C ASN A 52 -17.78 16.53 4.76
N PRO A 53 -18.83 17.29 4.42
CA PRO A 53 -18.96 17.91 3.10
C PRO A 53 -18.09 19.16 2.93
N ASP A 54 -17.60 19.74 4.03
CA ASP A 54 -16.86 20.99 4.00
C ASP A 54 -15.42 20.80 3.55
N LYS A 55 -14.84 21.86 3.00
CA LYS A 55 -13.42 21.89 2.63
C LYS A 55 -12.54 21.70 3.87
N ILE A 56 -11.54 20.84 3.77
CA ILE A 56 -10.67 20.49 4.89
C ILE A 56 -9.81 21.69 5.32
N THR A 57 -9.86 22.00 6.61
CA THR A 57 -9.03 23.02 7.26
C THR A 57 -7.79 22.39 7.90
N PHE A 58 -6.64 23.06 7.74
CA PHE A 58 -5.33 22.57 8.18
C PHE A 58 -4.81 23.35 9.40
N PRO A 59 -4.00 22.72 10.27
CA PRO A 59 -3.33 23.40 11.38
C PRO A 59 -2.45 24.57 10.90
N LYS A 60 -2.21 25.56 11.77
CA LYS A 60 -1.52 26.81 11.41
C LYS A 60 -0.10 26.60 10.86
N ASP A 61 0.57 25.54 11.28
CA ASP A 61 1.96 25.17 10.94
C ASP A 61 2.06 24.13 9.82
N LYS A 62 0.93 23.64 9.30
CA LYS A 62 0.88 22.61 8.26
C LYS A 62 0.03 23.04 7.07
N THR A 63 0.37 22.53 5.91
CA THR A 63 -0.37 22.77 4.66
C THR A 63 -0.99 21.48 4.14
N TRP A 64 -1.93 21.62 3.21
CA TRP A 64 -2.47 20.47 2.48
C TRP A 64 -1.40 19.68 1.73
N LYS A 65 -0.32 20.35 1.29
CA LYS A 65 0.82 19.72 0.62
C LYS A 65 1.60 18.82 1.57
N ASP A 66 1.70 19.21 2.84
CA ASP A 66 2.34 18.41 3.89
C ASP A 66 1.51 17.15 4.19
N TYR A 67 0.18 17.27 4.18
CA TYR A 67 -0.71 16.12 4.33
C TYR A 67 -0.58 15.14 3.16
N VAL A 68 -0.54 15.65 1.92
CA VAL A 68 -0.33 14.81 0.72
C VAL A 68 1.00 14.07 0.80
N ARG A 69 2.06 14.71 1.30
CA ARG A 69 3.39 14.12 1.49
C ARG A 69 3.57 13.29 2.76
N ALA A 70 2.56 13.19 3.64
CA ALA A 70 2.64 12.33 4.80
C ALA A 70 2.68 10.86 4.35
N THR A 71 3.84 10.19 4.45
CA THR A 71 4.00 8.80 4.04
C THR A 71 3.15 7.88 4.89
N ARG A 72 2.36 7.01 4.25
CA ARG A 72 1.58 5.96 4.90
C ARG A 72 1.88 4.61 4.26
N MET A 73 1.80 3.56 5.06
CA MET A 73 2.01 2.19 4.60
C MET A 73 0.95 1.28 5.21
N GLU A 74 0.32 0.44 4.38
CA GLU A 74 -0.51 -0.67 4.82
C GLU A 74 0.32 -1.96 4.71
N ILE A 75 0.69 -2.54 5.86
CA ILE A 75 1.40 -3.82 5.89
C ILE A 75 0.41 -4.96 5.71
N THR A 76 0.84 -6.05 5.05
CA THR A 76 -0.04 -7.21 4.74
C THR A 76 -1.38 -6.74 4.17
N CYS A 77 -1.30 -5.94 3.10
CA CYS A 77 -2.41 -5.08 2.70
C CYS A 77 -3.61 -5.83 2.14
N GLY A 78 -3.52 -7.12 1.82
CA GLY A 78 -4.58 -7.82 1.11
C GLY A 78 -4.96 -7.06 -0.17
N GLU A 79 -6.23 -6.65 -0.27
CA GLU A 79 -6.77 -5.83 -1.38
C GLU A 79 -6.66 -4.30 -1.15
N ALA A 80 -5.90 -3.90 -0.13
CA ALA A 80 -5.61 -2.54 0.33
C ALA A 80 -6.82 -1.69 0.81
N PRO A 81 -7.72 -2.22 1.66
CA PRO A 81 -8.91 -1.51 2.13
C PRO A 81 -8.61 -0.29 3.02
N TYR A 82 -7.39 -0.17 3.60
CA TYR A 82 -7.01 1.04 4.34
C TYR A 82 -6.45 2.13 3.41
N LEU A 83 -5.85 1.76 2.28
CA LEU A 83 -5.35 2.73 1.30
C LEU A 83 -6.46 3.28 0.40
N VAL A 84 -7.33 2.42 -0.13
CA VAL A 84 -8.45 2.78 -1.02
C VAL A 84 -9.70 2.00 -0.67
N SER A 85 -10.85 2.64 -0.84
CA SER A 85 -12.14 2.09 -0.39
C SER A 85 -13.19 2.20 -1.50
N ARG A 86 -12.91 1.59 -2.65
CA ARG A 86 -13.84 1.58 -3.79
C ARG A 86 -15.14 0.84 -3.48
N TYR A 87 -15.06 -0.15 -2.59
CA TYR A 87 -16.16 -0.97 -2.11
C TYR A 87 -15.82 -1.47 -0.70
N ASP A 88 -16.82 -1.97 0.03
CA ASP A 88 -16.60 -2.67 1.29
C ASP A 88 -16.10 -4.10 1.02
N ALA A 89 -14.93 -4.45 1.57
CA ALA A 89 -14.27 -5.73 1.31
C ALA A 89 -15.06 -6.96 1.82
N THR A 90 -16.01 -6.76 2.73
CA THR A 90 -16.84 -7.85 3.28
C THR A 90 -18.14 -8.06 2.52
N THR A 91 -18.71 -6.99 1.95
CA THR A 91 -19.99 -7.06 1.22
C THR A 91 -19.84 -6.98 -0.29
N GLY A 92 -18.76 -6.38 -0.79
CA GLY A 92 -18.56 -6.03 -2.20
C GLY A 92 -19.36 -4.80 -2.65
N GLU A 93 -20.10 -4.15 -1.75
CA GLU A 93 -20.94 -3.00 -2.10
C GLU A 93 -20.07 -1.77 -2.42
N PRO A 94 -20.32 -1.08 -3.55
CA PRO A 94 -19.52 0.07 -3.95
C PRO A 94 -19.72 1.25 -3.01
N ILE A 95 -18.63 1.98 -2.75
CA ILE A 95 -18.64 3.20 -1.92
C ILE A 95 -18.47 4.42 -2.85
N PRO A 96 -19.45 5.35 -2.85
CA PRO A 96 -19.36 6.60 -3.59
C PRO A 96 -18.10 7.39 -3.22
N ILE A 97 -17.49 8.10 -4.18
CA ILE A 97 -16.20 8.81 -4.01
C ILE A 97 -16.21 9.69 -2.76
N GLU A 98 -17.29 10.44 -2.54
CA GLU A 98 -17.47 11.34 -1.42
C GLU A 98 -17.55 10.64 -0.05
N GLN A 99 -17.89 9.35 -0.01
CA GLN A 99 -17.93 8.52 1.19
C GLN A 99 -16.68 7.68 1.39
N ARG A 100 -15.71 7.72 0.48
CA ARG A 100 -14.50 6.89 0.58
C ARG A 100 -13.60 7.33 1.74
N ILE A 101 -13.03 6.33 2.41
CA ILE A 101 -12.31 6.45 3.67
C ILE A 101 -10.82 6.11 3.58
N GLY A 102 -10.35 5.61 2.44
CA GLY A 102 -8.96 5.19 2.27
C GLY A 102 -7.97 6.34 2.44
N LEU A 103 -6.76 6.05 2.93
CA LEU A 103 -5.73 7.08 3.14
C LEU A 103 -5.35 7.78 1.82
N LEU A 104 -5.37 7.07 0.70
CA LEU A 104 -5.17 7.66 -0.62
C LEU A 104 -6.42 8.42 -1.10
N ASP A 105 -7.62 7.89 -0.85
CA ASP A 105 -8.88 8.60 -1.13
C ASP A 105 -8.89 9.98 -0.45
N ARG A 106 -8.54 10.04 0.84
CA ARG A 106 -8.43 11.28 1.62
C ARG A 106 -7.41 12.26 1.02
N LYS A 107 -6.26 11.78 0.56
CA LYS A 107 -5.25 12.62 -0.13
C LYS A 107 -5.80 13.17 -1.45
N LEU A 108 -6.46 12.34 -2.27
CA LEU A 108 -7.03 12.75 -3.55
C LEU A 108 -8.20 13.73 -3.37
N ARG A 109 -9.01 13.57 -2.32
CA ARG A 109 -9.99 14.58 -1.89
C ARG A 109 -9.31 15.91 -1.58
N VAL A 110 -8.30 15.92 -0.70
CA VAL A 110 -7.56 17.12 -0.33
C VAL A 110 -6.96 17.83 -1.56
N ILE A 111 -6.40 17.08 -2.50
CA ILE A 111 -5.88 17.65 -3.76
C ILE A 111 -7.01 18.28 -4.57
N SER A 112 -8.12 17.57 -4.73
CA SER A 112 -9.28 18.01 -5.52
C SER A 112 -9.97 19.26 -4.96
N GLU A 113 -9.90 19.49 -3.65
CA GLU A 113 -10.40 20.69 -2.98
C GLU A 113 -9.47 21.91 -3.13
N ASN A 114 -8.20 21.70 -3.48
CA ASN A 114 -7.18 22.76 -3.50
C ASN A 114 -6.58 23.03 -4.88
N VAL A 115 -6.87 22.20 -5.88
CA VAL A 115 -6.30 22.30 -7.22
C VAL A 115 -7.39 22.14 -8.29
N ASP A 116 -7.49 23.13 -9.18
CA ASP A 116 -8.47 23.14 -10.28
C ASP A 116 -7.85 22.89 -11.65
N ALA A 117 -6.55 23.10 -11.82
CA ALA A 117 -5.87 22.84 -13.08
C ALA A 117 -5.51 21.34 -13.19
N SER A 118 -5.97 20.68 -14.26
CA SER A 118 -5.71 19.24 -14.47
C SER A 118 -4.23 18.84 -14.45
N GLY A 119 -3.34 19.69 -14.98
CA GLY A 119 -1.89 19.44 -14.96
C GLY A 119 -1.34 19.43 -13.54
N GLU A 120 -1.62 20.47 -12.76
CA GLU A 120 -1.21 20.55 -11.36
C GLU A 120 -1.85 19.43 -10.52
N TRP A 121 -3.11 19.08 -10.77
CA TRP A 121 -3.78 17.99 -10.06
C TRP A 121 -3.07 16.66 -10.31
N LEU A 122 -2.65 16.39 -11.56
CA LEU A 122 -1.89 15.18 -11.90
C LEU A 122 -0.53 15.12 -11.19
N GLU A 123 0.17 16.25 -11.05
CA GLU A 123 1.44 16.32 -10.33
C GLU A 123 1.27 16.00 -8.83
N TRP A 124 0.23 16.55 -8.20
CA TRP A 124 -0.07 16.27 -6.80
C TRP A 124 -0.64 14.86 -6.58
N ALA A 125 -1.44 14.34 -7.51
CA ALA A 125 -1.87 12.95 -7.48
C ALA A 125 -0.66 12.01 -7.54
N GLN A 126 0.26 12.21 -8.50
CA GLN A 126 1.52 11.45 -8.53
C GLN A 126 2.27 11.54 -7.20
N THR A 127 2.32 12.73 -6.60
CA THR A 127 2.92 12.91 -5.27
C THR A 127 2.23 12.09 -4.19
N ALA A 128 0.89 12.06 -4.15
CA ALA A 128 0.13 11.22 -3.22
C ALA A 128 0.46 9.73 -3.39
N TYR A 129 0.48 9.24 -4.64
CA TYR A 129 0.82 7.85 -4.94
C TYR A 129 2.25 7.51 -4.53
N MET A 130 3.21 8.43 -4.71
CA MET A 130 4.60 8.24 -4.26
C MET A 130 4.73 8.13 -2.73
N HIS A 131 3.76 8.61 -1.95
CA HIS A 131 3.76 8.60 -0.47
C HIS A 131 2.76 7.59 0.13
N ILE A 132 2.26 6.65 -0.67
CA ILE A 132 1.43 5.54 -0.22
C ILE A 132 2.14 4.25 -0.59
N TYR A 133 2.32 3.36 0.39
CA TYR A 133 2.99 2.08 0.24
C TYR A 133 2.15 0.94 0.79
N GLY A 134 2.43 -0.28 0.35
CA GLY A 134 1.92 -1.48 0.98
C GLY A 134 2.68 -2.71 0.51
N TYR A 135 2.60 -3.79 1.28
CA TYR A 135 3.12 -5.07 0.83
C TYR A 135 2.18 -6.20 1.20
N GLU A 136 2.23 -7.26 0.41
CA GLU A 136 1.39 -8.44 0.59
C GLU A 136 2.19 -9.71 0.27
N TRP A 137 1.92 -10.79 0.97
CA TRP A 137 2.49 -12.10 0.67
C TRP A 137 1.80 -12.73 -0.55
N GLN A 138 0.47 -12.69 -0.59
CA GLN A 138 -0.35 -13.33 -1.62
C GLN A 138 -0.43 -12.46 -2.89
N GLY A 139 0.04 -13.01 -4.03
CA GLY A 139 0.16 -12.25 -5.28
C GLY A 139 -1.17 -11.86 -5.93
N ASP A 140 -2.24 -12.62 -5.71
CA ASP A 140 -3.60 -12.34 -6.17
C ASP A 140 -4.22 -11.17 -5.41
N ASN A 141 -4.11 -11.14 -4.09
CA ASN A 141 -4.54 -10.00 -3.28
C ASN A 141 -3.77 -8.73 -3.65
N LEU A 142 -2.45 -8.85 -3.85
CA LEU A 142 -1.62 -7.74 -4.33
C LEU A 142 -2.10 -7.20 -5.70
N LEU A 143 -2.53 -8.08 -6.61
CA LEU A 143 -3.07 -7.67 -7.90
C LEU A 143 -4.34 -6.84 -7.73
N LEU A 144 -5.27 -7.28 -6.88
CA LEU A 144 -6.51 -6.56 -6.57
C LEU A 144 -6.23 -5.20 -5.93
N ALA A 145 -5.29 -5.13 -4.98
CA ALA A 145 -4.86 -3.86 -4.39
C ALA A 145 -4.34 -2.88 -5.44
N ARG A 146 -3.45 -3.34 -6.33
CA ARG A 146 -2.89 -2.51 -7.41
C ARG A 146 -3.97 -2.02 -8.38
N GLU A 147 -4.93 -2.90 -8.71
CA GLU A 147 -6.07 -2.54 -9.56
C GLU A 147 -6.97 -1.48 -8.89
N ALA A 148 -7.29 -1.67 -7.61
CA ALA A 148 -8.11 -0.76 -6.84
C ALA A 148 -7.47 0.64 -6.75
N LEU A 149 -6.15 0.71 -6.52
CA LEU A 149 -5.40 1.97 -6.54
C LEU A 149 -5.45 2.63 -7.93
N LEU A 150 -5.29 1.86 -9.02
CA LEU A 150 -5.30 2.43 -10.37
C LEU A 150 -6.68 2.96 -10.76
N TRP A 151 -7.75 2.23 -10.47
CA TRP A 151 -9.12 2.68 -10.71
C TRP A 151 -9.49 3.90 -9.87
N THR A 152 -9.03 3.96 -8.62
CA THR A 152 -9.24 5.14 -7.77
C THR A 152 -8.69 6.41 -8.42
N PHE A 153 -7.49 6.37 -9.00
CA PHE A 153 -6.95 7.51 -9.76
C PHE A 153 -7.86 7.94 -10.91
N ILE A 154 -8.32 6.97 -11.70
CA ILE A 154 -9.17 7.21 -12.87
C ILE A 154 -10.50 7.83 -12.44
N GLU A 155 -11.14 7.27 -11.41
CA GLU A 155 -12.43 7.71 -10.88
C GLU A 155 -12.35 9.13 -10.30
N TYR A 156 -11.33 9.45 -9.49
CA TYR A 156 -11.14 10.81 -8.97
C TYR A 156 -10.87 11.83 -10.07
N TYR A 157 -10.04 11.48 -11.06
CA TYR A 157 -9.77 12.37 -12.19
C TYR A 157 -11.03 12.62 -13.02
N GLN A 158 -11.81 11.57 -13.29
CA GLN A 158 -13.09 11.68 -14.00
C GLN A 158 -14.10 12.51 -13.22
N ALA A 159 -14.22 12.30 -11.90
CA ALA A 159 -15.12 13.06 -11.04
C ALA A 159 -14.78 14.55 -11.02
N LYS A 160 -13.49 14.91 -10.96
CA LYS A 160 -13.05 16.32 -10.92
C LYS A 160 -13.14 17.02 -12.27
N PHE A 161 -12.83 16.34 -13.38
CA PHE A 161 -12.65 16.98 -14.70
C PHE A 161 -13.67 16.56 -15.77
N GLY A 162 -14.59 15.65 -15.46
CA GLY A 162 -15.62 15.17 -16.39
C GLY A 162 -15.09 14.38 -17.59
N LYS A 163 -13.83 13.91 -17.54
CA LYS A 163 -13.19 13.16 -18.63
C LYS A 163 -12.14 12.19 -18.10
N ALA A 164 -11.83 11.15 -18.87
CA ALA A 164 -10.77 10.21 -18.52
C ALA A 164 -9.36 10.86 -18.55
N PRO A 165 -8.44 10.41 -17.69
CA PRO A 165 -7.04 10.78 -17.81
C PRO A 165 -6.42 10.20 -19.09
N LEU A 166 -5.34 10.81 -19.56
CA LEU A 166 -4.59 10.30 -20.71
C LEU A 166 -3.91 8.97 -20.35
N LEU A 167 -3.80 8.06 -21.33
CA LEU A 167 -3.14 6.76 -21.15
C LEU A 167 -1.71 6.90 -20.59
N LYS A 168 -0.96 7.92 -21.01
CA LYS A 168 0.38 8.20 -20.46
C LYS A 168 0.36 8.47 -18.96
N SER A 169 -0.68 9.14 -18.45
CA SER A 169 -0.84 9.43 -17.03
C SER A 169 -1.21 8.17 -16.25
N ILE A 170 -2.11 7.35 -16.80
CA ILE A 170 -2.49 6.04 -16.24
C ILE A 170 -1.26 5.14 -16.13
N ASN A 171 -0.46 5.03 -17.20
CA ASN A 171 0.77 4.21 -17.21
C ASN A 171 1.79 4.68 -16.18
N TYR A 172 1.93 5.99 -15.98
CA TYR A 172 2.86 6.52 -14.99
C TYR A 172 2.40 6.27 -13.55
N ILE A 173 1.09 6.36 -13.28
CA ILE A 173 0.51 5.95 -11.98
C ILE A 173 0.70 4.44 -11.76
N ALA A 174 0.42 3.60 -12.76
CA ALA A 174 0.65 2.16 -12.68
C ALA A 174 2.13 1.82 -12.38
N TYR A 175 3.06 2.60 -12.94
CA TYR A 175 4.48 2.47 -12.63
C TYR A 175 4.82 2.85 -11.18
N ILE A 176 4.20 3.89 -10.61
CA ILE A 176 4.39 4.21 -9.19
C ILE A 176 3.81 3.09 -8.32
N ILE A 177 2.60 2.64 -8.63
CA ILE A 177 1.92 1.54 -7.93
C ILE A 177 2.78 0.27 -7.92
N SER A 178 3.40 -0.10 -9.04
CA SER A 178 4.22 -1.33 -9.11
C SER A 178 5.48 -1.29 -8.24
N TRP A 179 6.00 -0.10 -7.93
CA TRP A 179 7.08 0.11 -6.97
C TRP A 179 6.60 0.19 -5.52
N ASN A 180 5.40 0.74 -5.30
CA ASN A 180 4.92 1.09 -3.96
C ASN A 180 4.06 0.01 -3.31
N LEU A 181 3.42 -0.84 -4.11
CA LEU A 181 2.73 -2.03 -3.65
C LEU A 181 3.50 -3.24 -4.18
N TRP A 182 4.19 -3.99 -3.32
CA TRP A 182 5.05 -5.10 -3.74
C TRP A 182 4.79 -6.39 -2.96
N GLN A 183 5.24 -7.52 -3.52
CA GLN A 183 5.08 -8.81 -2.88
C GLN A 183 6.24 -9.07 -1.91
N MET A 184 5.97 -9.42 -0.65
CA MET A 184 7.01 -9.59 0.37
C MET A 184 6.60 -10.52 1.52
N ASP A 185 7.57 -11.28 2.00
CA ASP A 185 7.59 -11.85 3.34
C ASP A 185 7.70 -10.75 4.39
N GLY A 186 6.60 -10.43 5.08
CA GLY A 186 6.61 -9.43 6.14
C GLY A 186 7.55 -9.76 7.30
N LEU A 187 7.80 -11.05 7.56
CA LEU A 187 8.68 -11.49 8.65
C LEU A 187 10.15 -11.47 8.21
N LYS A 188 10.41 -11.80 6.95
CA LYS A 188 11.78 -11.97 6.43
C LYS A 188 12.31 -10.80 5.61
N GLY A 189 11.45 -9.87 5.18
CA GLY A 189 11.81 -8.74 4.32
C GLY A 189 12.29 -9.13 2.91
N VAL A 190 12.04 -10.37 2.49
CA VAL A 190 12.45 -10.92 1.19
C VAL A 190 11.24 -11.23 0.31
N VAL A 191 11.48 -11.48 -0.98
CA VAL A 191 10.47 -12.05 -1.88
C VAL A 191 9.99 -13.40 -1.29
N PRO A 192 8.68 -13.69 -1.28
CA PRO A 192 8.16 -14.96 -0.77
C PRO A 192 8.90 -16.16 -1.34
N ASP A 193 9.16 -17.15 -0.47
CA ASP A 193 9.86 -18.40 -0.79
C ASP A 193 11.25 -18.27 -1.42
N SER A 194 11.87 -17.08 -1.33
CA SER A 194 13.23 -16.86 -1.85
C SER A 194 14.34 -17.28 -0.87
N CYS A 195 14.03 -17.44 0.43
CA CYS A 195 14.95 -18.03 1.41
C CYS A 195 15.09 -19.53 1.15
N LYS A 196 16.32 -20.04 1.18
CA LYS A 196 16.60 -21.46 0.95
C LYS A 196 17.32 -22.08 2.15
N GLY A 197 16.94 -23.30 2.53
CA GLY A 197 17.66 -24.11 3.52
C GLY A 197 18.81 -24.93 2.91
N GLU A 198 18.85 -25.01 1.59
CA GLU A 198 19.87 -25.71 0.82
C GLU A 198 20.54 -24.69 -0.11
N THR A 199 21.87 -24.60 -0.03
CA THR A 199 22.67 -23.74 -0.90
C THR A 199 23.54 -24.64 -1.76
N THR A 200 23.46 -24.50 -3.08
CA THR A 200 24.40 -25.18 -3.98
C THR A 200 25.66 -24.34 -4.02
N THR A 201 26.77 -24.91 -3.56
CA THR A 201 28.08 -24.26 -3.64
C THR A 201 28.91 -25.03 -4.67
N THR A 202 29.52 -24.31 -5.61
CA THR A 202 30.49 -24.91 -6.53
C THR A 202 31.83 -24.96 -5.81
N GLU A 203 32.28 -26.17 -5.50
CA GLU A 203 33.63 -26.43 -5.01
C GLU A 203 34.48 -26.97 -6.17
N TYR A 204 35.79 -26.71 -6.15
CA TYR A 204 36.71 -27.28 -7.13
C TYR A 204 37.38 -28.51 -6.51
N GLY A 205 37.29 -29.65 -7.21
CA GLY A 205 37.97 -30.87 -6.84
C GLY A 205 39.49 -30.72 -6.88
N LEU A 206 40.21 -31.70 -6.31
CA LEU A 206 41.68 -31.69 -6.23
C LEU A 206 42.35 -31.60 -7.62
N PHE A 207 41.66 -32.00 -8.69
CA PHE A 207 42.13 -31.92 -10.08
C PHE A 207 41.42 -30.83 -10.90
N GLY A 208 40.69 -29.92 -10.25
CA GLY A 208 40.08 -28.76 -10.88
C GLY A 208 38.71 -29.01 -11.52
N GLU A 209 38.11 -30.20 -11.38
CA GLU A 209 36.71 -30.41 -11.75
C GLU A 209 35.76 -29.55 -10.90
N GLU A 210 34.72 -28.99 -11.53
CA GLU A 210 33.62 -28.35 -10.81
C GLU A 210 32.75 -29.41 -10.14
N ILE A 211 32.72 -29.40 -8.81
CA ILE A 211 31.88 -30.24 -7.98
C ILE A 211 30.75 -29.37 -7.43
N CYS A 212 29.53 -29.62 -7.88
CA CYS A 212 28.34 -29.04 -7.26
C CYS A 212 28.06 -29.74 -5.93
N VAL A 213 28.48 -29.13 -4.82
CA VAL A 213 28.16 -29.63 -3.47
C VAL A 213 26.87 -28.96 -3.03
N GLN A 214 25.83 -29.77 -2.85
CA GLN A 214 24.64 -29.33 -2.13
C GLN A 214 24.96 -29.33 -0.64
N THR A 215 25.18 -28.14 -0.08
CA THR A 215 25.33 -27.96 1.36
C THR A 215 23.99 -27.51 1.94
N SER A 216 23.42 -28.31 2.84
CA SER A 216 22.25 -27.93 3.63
C SER A 216 22.66 -26.96 4.74
N LYS A 217 23.08 -25.75 4.37
CA LYS A 217 23.28 -24.68 5.35
C LYS A 217 21.92 -24.01 5.60
N PRO A 218 21.33 -24.15 6.80
CA PRO A 218 20.09 -23.46 7.12
C PRO A 218 20.30 -21.94 7.07
N CYS A 219 19.25 -21.22 6.67
CA CYS A 219 19.25 -19.77 6.64
C CYS A 219 19.36 -19.21 8.06
N GLU A 220 20.44 -18.47 8.34
CA GLU A 220 20.71 -17.86 9.66
C GLU A 220 19.54 -16.98 10.12
N GLY A 221 19.02 -16.11 9.24
CA GLY A 221 17.86 -15.29 9.55
C GLY A 221 16.62 -16.09 9.93
N CYS A 222 16.40 -17.27 9.33
CA CYS A 222 15.27 -18.14 9.71
C CYS A 222 15.50 -18.85 11.05
N GLN A 223 16.75 -19.12 11.44
CA GLN A 223 17.06 -19.77 12.71
C GLN A 223 17.06 -18.80 13.89
N GLU A 224 17.52 -17.58 13.66
CA GLU A 224 17.69 -16.54 14.69
C GLU A 224 16.52 -15.56 14.75
N ASP A 225 15.52 -15.71 13.88
CA ASP A 225 14.43 -14.73 13.69
C ASP A 225 14.99 -13.31 13.45
N ASN A 226 15.98 -13.23 12.55
CA ASN A 226 16.71 -11.99 12.24
C ASN A 226 16.46 -11.55 10.79
N ILE A 227 15.61 -10.53 10.65
CA ILE A 227 15.18 -9.97 9.36
C ILE A 227 16.35 -9.48 8.48
N HIS A 228 17.52 -9.18 9.05
CA HIS A 228 18.69 -8.69 8.30
C HIS A 228 19.64 -9.82 7.87
N ARG A 229 19.39 -11.07 8.29
CA ARG A 229 20.29 -12.22 8.06
C ARG A 229 19.67 -13.31 7.19
N HIS A 230 18.55 -13.02 6.54
CA HIS A 230 18.01 -13.90 5.52
C HIS A 230 18.91 -13.98 4.29
N ASN A 231 18.98 -15.19 3.72
CA ASN A 231 19.71 -15.47 2.48
C ASN A 231 18.81 -15.37 1.22
N GLY A 232 17.55 -14.96 1.39
CA GLY A 232 16.62 -14.73 0.30
C GLY A 232 16.86 -13.42 -0.45
N ILE A 233 16.02 -13.14 -1.44
CA ILE A 233 16.11 -11.93 -2.26
C ILE A 233 15.39 -10.80 -1.52
N TYR A 234 16.14 -9.89 -0.89
CA TYR A 234 15.56 -8.74 -0.20
C TYR A 234 14.74 -7.85 -1.14
N CYS A 235 13.54 -7.47 -0.68
CA CYS A 235 12.67 -6.62 -1.47
C CYS A 235 13.23 -5.20 -1.59
N LEU A 236 13.17 -4.68 -2.81
CA LEU A 236 13.58 -3.32 -3.14
C LEU A 236 12.37 -2.42 -3.25
N ILE A 237 12.50 -1.21 -2.70
CA ILE A 237 11.51 -0.15 -2.85
C ILE A 237 12.14 1.07 -3.51
N ARG A 238 11.27 2.01 -3.92
CA ARG A 238 11.69 3.28 -4.48
C ARG A 238 11.70 4.38 -3.43
N ASP A 239 12.85 5.03 -3.29
CA ASP A 239 13.00 6.25 -2.52
C ASP A 239 12.69 7.45 -3.43
N TRP A 240 11.40 7.82 -3.52
CA TRP A 240 10.96 8.90 -4.41
C TRP A 240 11.59 10.27 -4.09
N PRO A 241 11.70 10.69 -2.81
CA PRO A 241 12.36 11.95 -2.48
C PRO A 241 13.84 12.00 -2.85
N ASN A 242 14.59 10.90 -2.68
CA ASN A 242 16.05 10.88 -2.92
C ASN A 242 16.42 10.31 -4.30
N ASP A 243 16.02 11.02 -5.36
CA ASP A 243 16.38 10.71 -6.76
C ASP A 243 15.90 9.33 -7.24
N LYS A 244 14.79 8.85 -6.69
CA LYS A 244 14.16 7.58 -7.11
C LYS A 244 15.13 6.39 -6.99
N LYS A 245 16.05 6.42 -6.00
CA LYS A 245 17.00 5.35 -5.75
C LYS A 245 16.29 4.06 -5.35
N LYS A 246 16.89 2.93 -5.71
CA LYS A 246 16.45 1.60 -5.25
C LYS A 246 17.15 1.32 -3.93
N ILE A 247 16.39 1.05 -2.88
CA ILE A 247 16.89 0.71 -1.55
C ILE A 247 16.23 -0.59 -1.10
N ARG A 248 16.86 -1.35 -0.19
CA ARG A 248 16.19 -2.51 0.42
C ARG A 248 15.21 -2.01 1.46
N PHE A 249 14.02 -2.59 1.51
CA PHE A 249 13.02 -2.26 2.51
C PHE A 249 13.57 -2.45 3.93
N ILE A 250 14.31 -3.54 4.16
CA ILE A 250 14.91 -3.85 5.46
C ILE A 250 15.90 -2.80 5.96
N ASP A 251 16.51 -1.98 5.08
CA ASP A 251 17.45 -0.93 5.49
C ASP A 251 16.73 0.25 6.16
N LEU A 252 15.40 0.28 6.13
CA LEU A 252 14.56 1.27 6.81
C LEU A 252 14.11 0.83 8.22
N ILE A 253 14.24 -0.46 8.54
CA ILE A 253 13.88 -1.02 9.83
C ILE A 253 15.08 -0.84 10.77
N LYS A 254 14.81 -0.35 11.98
CA LYS A 254 15.83 -0.09 13.01
C LYS A 254 15.99 -1.26 13.96
#